data_AF-A0A800KLM1-F1
#
_entry.id   AF-A0A800KLM1-F1
#
_cell.length_a   1.000
_cell.length_b   1.000
_cell.length_c   1.000
_cell.angle_alpha   90.00
_cell.angle_beta   90.00
_cell.angle_gamma   90.00
#
_symmetry.space_group_name_H-M   'P 1'
#
loop_
_entity.id
_entity.type
_entity.pdbx_description
1 polymer ?
#
loop_
_entity_poly.entity_id
_entity_poly.type
_entity_poly.pdbx_seq_one_letter_code
_entity_poly.pdbx_strand_id
1 'polypeptide(L)'
;MIQPSRLAATSLVALVVITGAMAWANPHRRSQVQVNLATRIVDPKLPGGGARFGFHVEGPHSPVMASMEVLQAGVVVARPWAGFLTDESIQLVGWDGLDDLGNRCSTGSYTVRISTPGQSPLDLPLDVVRLGVSEIEAQSSAAGNDEFPMVYFRKGSTYAFYATPAIHEYANLAPAGEISDLDLDSGEPRPVVAVHTDTDSPVLNGTNYEAATYNYPLAYTMGAAPVLEFTFGSGGTAADGSAMGTGYPVPGLDLRCVLTMQGVIVASGPISPGGTATLSLPNLPSDVRRTDEVVGVSWQYAPTGTGEWADVPGGRSIPLRFYTLLGPPVWAAGAPNETRYAGPWVEVAEYVSTWKDVLAMPTYGQRKLTALFVRGFFGQNGGLSEPIEELLYDCPPLGGDGGNTHYFNSTKWEMDLSRLLNNHAKGVYVNCTDTMGATTTMLSMMGSTAVRPVRLGSMSLKAIWGIGAPEYTTDLWGNGKHGFSYHHIVTDANSLTVSDTCMQLDEDGAPADTPGLPGWNSHRNWKDATTGYNFLSCYNNANKTLEALPGIY
;
A
#
# COMPACT_ATOMS: atom_id res chain seq x y z
N MET A 1 18.77 -26.92 -23.92
CA MET A 1 17.98 -25.83 -24.52
C MET A 1 18.45 -24.55 -23.87
N ILE A 2 18.88 -23.53 -24.62
CA ILE A 2 19.59 -22.36 -24.06
C ILE A 2 18.57 -21.27 -23.72
N GLN A 3 18.56 -20.79 -22.47
CA GLN A 3 17.78 -19.59 -22.10
C GLN A 3 18.53 -18.32 -22.57
N PRO A 4 17.84 -17.35 -23.20
CA PRO A 4 18.43 -16.05 -23.48
C PRO A 4 18.57 -15.21 -22.21
N SER A 5 19.57 -14.32 -22.19
CA SER A 5 19.86 -13.44 -21.06
C SER A 5 18.87 -12.29 -20.91
N ARG A 6 18.73 -11.77 -19.67
CA ARG A 6 17.99 -10.54 -19.39
C ARG A 6 18.69 -9.36 -20.05
N LEU A 7 17.98 -8.60 -20.89
CA LEU A 7 18.39 -7.26 -21.31
C LEU A 7 17.98 -6.25 -20.23
N ALA A 8 18.91 -5.40 -19.80
CA ALA A 8 18.60 -4.26 -18.94
C ALA A 8 18.01 -3.13 -19.80
N ALA A 9 16.86 -2.60 -19.41
CA ALA A 9 16.24 -1.46 -20.08
C ALA A 9 16.93 -0.16 -19.64
N THR A 10 17.84 0.36 -20.46
CA THR A 10 18.38 1.72 -20.30
C THR A 10 17.36 2.75 -20.77
N SER A 11 16.82 3.55 -19.85
CA SER A 11 15.89 4.63 -20.18
C SER A 11 16.56 5.65 -21.10
N LEU A 12 16.02 5.80 -22.32
CA LEU A 12 16.52 6.74 -23.30
C LEU A 12 15.92 8.14 -23.04
N VAL A 13 16.68 9.01 -22.37
CA VAL A 13 16.26 10.40 -22.15
C VAL A 13 16.29 11.15 -23.49
N ALA A 14 15.13 11.56 -23.97
CA ALA A 14 15.01 12.32 -25.22
C ALA A 14 15.44 13.79 -25.00
N LEU A 15 16.59 14.17 -25.56
CA LEU A 15 17.08 15.54 -25.53
C LEU A 15 16.23 16.43 -26.45
N VAL A 16 15.29 17.19 -25.89
CA VAL A 16 14.55 18.24 -26.61
C VAL A 16 15.44 19.48 -26.75
N VAL A 17 15.86 19.78 -27.98
CA VAL A 17 16.72 20.94 -28.28
C VAL A 17 15.87 22.13 -28.71
N ILE A 18 15.73 23.14 -27.85
CA ILE A 18 15.02 24.40 -28.16
C ILE A 18 16.00 25.39 -28.80
N THR A 19 16.02 25.48 -30.12
CA THR A 19 16.95 26.35 -30.89
C THR A 19 16.46 27.80 -31.02
N GLY A 20 16.38 28.51 -29.88
CA GLY A 20 16.03 29.94 -29.80
C GLY A 20 17.15 30.92 -30.22
N ALA A 21 17.78 30.72 -31.38
CA ALA A 21 19.00 31.45 -31.76
C ALA A 21 18.75 32.85 -32.39
N MET A 22 18.94 33.93 -31.63
CA MET A 22 19.10 35.28 -32.18
C MET A 22 20.56 35.53 -32.61
N ALA A 23 20.82 35.50 -33.91
CA ALA A 23 22.17 35.70 -34.45
C ALA A 23 22.60 37.19 -34.48
N TRP A 24 23.63 37.54 -33.71
CA TRP A 24 24.38 38.80 -33.85
C TRP A 24 25.80 38.50 -34.35
N ALA A 25 26.10 38.88 -35.59
CA ALA A 25 27.41 38.64 -36.20
C ALA A 25 28.41 39.74 -35.82
N ASN A 26 29.55 39.36 -35.23
CA ASN A 26 30.64 40.29 -34.90
C ASN A 26 32.01 39.60 -35.14
N PRO A 27 32.92 40.13 -36.00
CA PRO A 27 34.01 39.35 -36.59
C PRO A 27 35.28 39.22 -35.73
N HIS A 28 35.14 38.77 -34.48
CA HIS A 28 36.24 38.27 -33.66
C HIS A 28 35.85 36.96 -32.99
N ARG A 29 36.31 35.82 -33.55
CA ARG A 29 36.14 34.50 -32.94
C ARG A 29 37.00 34.38 -31.68
N ARG A 30 36.48 34.87 -30.56
CA ARG A 30 36.86 34.41 -29.22
C ARG A 30 36.16 33.08 -28.97
N SER A 31 36.89 32.12 -28.42
CA SER A 31 36.39 30.79 -28.08
C SER A 31 35.34 30.90 -26.99
N GLN A 32 34.06 30.92 -27.36
CA GLN A 32 32.95 31.14 -26.44
C GLN A 32 32.55 29.82 -25.78
N VAL A 33 32.41 29.83 -24.45
CA VAL A 33 31.81 28.72 -23.71
C VAL A 33 30.32 28.67 -24.04
N GLN A 34 29.86 27.51 -24.48
CA GLN A 34 28.46 27.23 -24.74
C GLN A 34 27.87 26.34 -23.65
N VAL A 35 26.57 26.52 -23.39
CA VAL A 35 25.83 25.79 -22.35
C VAL A 35 24.84 24.84 -23.02
N ASN A 36 25.06 23.54 -22.82
CA ASN A 36 24.18 22.47 -23.30
C ASN A 36 23.13 22.08 -22.26
N LEU A 37 23.44 22.29 -20.98
CA LEU A 37 22.59 21.97 -19.83
C LEU A 37 22.91 22.94 -18.70
N ALA A 38 21.88 23.44 -18.02
CA ALA A 38 22.01 24.14 -16.75
C ALA A 38 20.76 23.91 -15.89
N THR A 39 20.94 23.36 -14.69
CA THR A 39 19.89 23.35 -13.67
C THR A 39 19.53 24.78 -13.26
N ARG A 40 18.23 25.13 -13.30
CA ARG A 40 17.72 26.45 -12.89
C ARG A 40 17.21 26.47 -11.45
N ILE A 41 16.58 25.39 -10.99
CA ILE A 41 16.10 25.18 -9.61
C ILE A 41 16.67 23.85 -9.09
N VAL A 42 17.09 23.81 -7.83
CA VAL A 42 17.67 22.62 -7.18
C VAL A 42 17.24 22.50 -5.72
N ASP A 43 16.98 21.28 -5.22
CA ASP A 43 16.99 20.98 -3.78
C ASP A 43 18.06 19.90 -3.48
N PRO A 44 19.24 20.29 -2.98
CA PRO A 44 20.33 19.36 -2.68
C PRO A 44 20.08 18.44 -1.48
N LYS A 45 18.97 18.61 -0.74
CA LYS A 45 18.52 17.69 0.32
C LYS A 45 17.57 16.61 -0.19
N LEU A 46 17.19 16.63 -1.47
CA LEU A 46 16.54 15.49 -2.12
C LEU A 46 17.57 14.41 -2.49
N PRO A 47 17.25 13.12 -2.33
CA PRO A 47 17.99 12.02 -2.95
C PRO A 47 18.25 12.27 -4.44
N GLY A 48 19.52 12.35 -4.83
CA GLY A 48 19.94 12.65 -6.20
C GLY A 48 19.82 14.12 -6.64
N GLY A 49 19.46 15.03 -5.73
CA GLY A 49 19.13 16.44 -5.99
C GLY A 49 20.31 17.37 -6.26
N GLY A 50 21.44 16.88 -6.76
CA GLY A 50 22.57 17.72 -7.17
C GLY A 50 22.27 18.49 -8.46
N ALA A 51 22.64 19.76 -8.52
CA ALA A 51 22.57 20.58 -9.72
C ALA A 51 23.55 20.04 -10.79
N ARG A 52 23.17 20.15 -12.06
CA ARG A 52 23.95 19.61 -13.20
C ARG A 52 24.07 20.66 -14.30
N PHE A 53 25.26 20.70 -14.88
CA PHE A 53 25.62 21.63 -15.95
C PHE A 53 26.40 20.87 -17.04
N GLY A 54 26.30 21.36 -18.27
CA GLY A 54 26.99 20.78 -19.43
C GLY A 54 27.57 21.90 -20.29
N PHE A 55 28.89 21.88 -20.46
CA PHE A 55 29.64 22.94 -21.13
C PHE A 55 30.52 22.38 -22.25
N HIS A 56 30.67 23.14 -23.33
CA HIS A 56 31.72 22.93 -24.33
C HIS A 56 32.21 24.28 -24.87
N VAL A 57 33.17 24.27 -25.79
CA VAL A 57 33.64 25.46 -26.49
C VAL A 57 33.39 25.30 -27.98
N GLU A 58 32.88 26.33 -28.65
CA GLU A 58 32.69 26.28 -30.10
C GLU A 58 33.95 26.67 -30.89
N GLY A 59 34.35 25.78 -31.81
CA GLY A 59 35.34 26.05 -32.86
C GLY A 59 36.71 25.41 -32.62
N PRO A 60 37.51 25.25 -33.69
CA PRO A 60 38.77 24.50 -33.66
C PRO A 60 39.81 25.23 -32.81
N HIS A 61 39.92 24.80 -31.55
CA HIS A 61 40.63 25.51 -30.50
C HIS A 61 41.43 24.54 -29.62
N SER A 62 42.58 25.01 -29.12
CA SER A 62 43.27 24.30 -28.04
C SER A 62 42.39 24.25 -26.79
N PRO A 63 42.46 23.19 -25.96
CA PRO A 63 41.60 23.06 -24.78
C PRO A 63 41.64 24.30 -23.88
N VAL A 64 40.46 24.84 -23.57
CA VAL A 64 40.32 26.10 -22.83
C VAL A 64 40.19 25.79 -21.34
N MET A 65 41.11 26.30 -20.52
CA MET A 65 40.98 26.22 -19.06
C MET A 65 39.75 27.00 -18.59
N ALA A 66 38.91 26.38 -17.77
CA ALA A 66 37.72 26.98 -17.19
C ALA A 66 37.54 26.51 -15.73
N SER A 67 36.83 27.29 -14.93
CA SER A 67 36.40 26.91 -13.58
C SER A 67 34.94 27.28 -13.32
N MET A 68 34.25 26.45 -12.55
CA MET A 68 32.88 26.69 -12.07
C MET A 68 32.92 27.08 -10.60
N GLU A 69 32.49 28.30 -10.30
CA GLU A 69 32.26 28.81 -8.94
C GLU A 69 30.76 28.98 -8.71
N VAL A 70 30.28 28.66 -7.51
CA VAL A 70 28.90 28.96 -7.08
C VAL A 70 28.93 30.14 -6.11
N LEU A 71 28.09 31.14 -6.35
CA LEU A 71 28.07 32.38 -5.58
C LEU A 71 26.70 32.65 -4.95
N GLN A 72 26.71 33.19 -3.73
CA GLN A 72 25.53 33.76 -3.06
C GLN A 72 25.79 35.24 -2.79
N ALA A 73 24.85 36.12 -3.17
CA ALA A 73 25.00 37.58 -3.01
C ALA A 73 26.34 38.17 -3.55
N GLY A 74 26.97 37.52 -4.53
CA GLY A 74 28.26 37.91 -5.10
C GLY A 74 29.51 37.37 -4.38
N VAL A 75 29.36 36.61 -3.29
CA VAL A 75 30.44 35.90 -2.59
C VAL A 75 30.49 34.45 -3.08
N VAL A 76 31.67 33.93 -3.41
CA VAL A 76 31.84 32.51 -3.78
C VAL A 76 31.68 31.64 -2.54
N VAL A 77 30.73 30.69 -2.59
CA VAL A 77 30.46 29.72 -1.54
C VAL A 77 31.04 28.33 -1.83
N ALA A 78 31.17 27.95 -3.10
CA ALA A 78 31.64 26.62 -3.50
C ALA A 78 32.44 26.65 -4.81
N ARG A 79 33.43 25.75 -4.95
CA ARG A 79 34.27 25.58 -6.15
C ARG A 79 34.21 24.16 -6.72
N PRO A 80 33.03 23.72 -7.21
CA PRO A 80 32.80 22.33 -7.63
C PRO A 80 33.70 21.81 -8.77
N TRP A 81 34.29 22.67 -9.61
CA TRP A 81 35.11 22.20 -10.74
C TRP A 81 36.12 23.22 -11.27
N ALA A 82 37.28 22.72 -11.70
CA ALA A 82 38.19 23.40 -12.61
C ALA A 82 38.83 22.37 -13.56
N GLY A 83 38.99 22.72 -14.82
CA GLY A 83 39.50 21.80 -15.85
C GLY A 83 39.51 22.42 -17.25
N PHE A 84 39.61 21.58 -18.28
CA PHE A 84 39.62 22.03 -19.66
C PHE A 84 38.31 21.72 -20.37
N LEU A 85 37.87 22.64 -21.25
CA LEU A 85 36.78 22.45 -22.21
C LEU A 85 37.35 22.27 -23.63
N THR A 86 36.69 21.48 -24.46
CA THR A 86 37.01 21.28 -25.89
C THR A 86 35.78 21.48 -26.77
N ASP A 87 35.96 21.41 -28.09
CA ASP A 87 34.89 21.34 -29.10
C ASP A 87 34.46 19.89 -29.40
N GLU A 88 35.26 18.89 -29.03
CA GLU A 88 34.99 17.46 -29.28
C GLU A 88 33.91 16.85 -28.36
N SER A 89 33.67 17.38 -27.15
CA SER A 89 32.74 16.78 -26.19
C SER A 89 32.18 17.78 -25.16
N ILE A 90 31.01 17.44 -24.60
CA ILE A 90 30.37 18.20 -23.52
C ILE A 90 30.93 17.74 -22.17
N GLN A 91 31.61 18.63 -21.46
CA GLN A 91 31.99 18.43 -20.08
C GLN A 91 30.76 18.57 -19.18
N LEU A 92 30.34 17.46 -18.57
CA LEU A 92 29.32 17.47 -17.52
C LEU A 92 29.95 17.83 -16.17
N VAL A 93 29.30 18.72 -15.42
CA VAL A 93 29.73 19.19 -14.10
C VAL A 93 28.55 19.10 -13.14
N GLY A 94 28.79 18.66 -11.91
CA GLY A 94 27.79 18.61 -10.84
C GLY A 94 28.11 19.57 -9.70
N TRP A 95 27.09 19.97 -8.95
CA TRP A 95 27.22 20.55 -7.61
C TRP A 95 26.21 19.88 -6.68
N ASP A 96 26.67 19.43 -5.53
CA ASP A 96 25.93 18.66 -4.51
C ASP A 96 25.25 19.56 -3.45
N GLY A 97 25.31 20.88 -3.63
CA GLY A 97 24.74 21.85 -2.70
C GLY A 97 25.61 22.17 -1.48
N LEU A 98 26.83 21.65 -1.41
CA LEU A 98 27.74 21.94 -0.30
C LEU A 98 28.58 23.19 -0.57
N ASP A 99 28.93 23.92 0.50
CA ASP A 99 29.93 24.98 0.48
C ASP A 99 31.38 24.41 0.50
N ASP A 100 32.39 25.28 0.33
CA ASP A 100 33.82 24.92 0.42
C ASP A 100 34.24 24.41 1.82
N LEU A 101 33.33 24.37 2.82
CA LEU A 101 33.54 23.79 4.16
C LEU A 101 32.81 22.44 4.34
N GLY A 102 31.98 22.01 3.38
CA GLY A 102 31.18 20.79 3.44
C GLY A 102 29.78 20.95 4.06
N ASN A 103 29.34 22.17 4.37
CA ASN A 103 27.99 22.44 4.89
C ASN A 103 26.98 22.55 3.75
N ARG A 104 25.72 22.14 3.99
CA ARG A 104 24.63 22.37 3.03
C ARG A 104 24.30 23.86 2.93
N CYS A 105 24.33 24.40 1.72
CA CYS A 105 23.88 25.76 1.43
C CYS A 105 22.40 25.96 1.76
N SER A 106 22.06 27.13 2.31
CA SER A 106 20.68 27.53 2.61
C SER A 106 19.87 27.81 1.35
N THR A 107 18.54 27.89 1.48
CA THR A 107 17.66 28.26 0.36
C THR A 107 17.85 29.72 -0.07
N GLY A 108 17.68 30.00 -1.36
CA GLY A 108 17.69 31.35 -1.93
C GLY A 108 18.30 31.38 -3.34
N SER A 109 18.55 32.59 -3.85
CA SER A 109 19.13 32.79 -5.18
C SER A 109 20.65 32.80 -5.17
N TYR A 110 21.21 32.02 -6.09
CA TYR A 110 22.63 31.82 -6.34
C TYR A 110 22.99 32.14 -7.80
N THR A 111 24.29 32.24 -8.08
CA THR A 111 24.83 32.39 -9.43
C THR A 111 25.91 31.36 -9.65
N VAL A 112 25.80 30.57 -10.71
CA VAL A 112 26.86 29.68 -11.17
C VAL A 112 27.69 30.43 -12.20
N ARG A 113 28.94 30.72 -11.85
CA ARG A 113 29.90 31.49 -12.65
C ARG A 113 30.88 30.56 -13.32
N ILE A 114 30.95 30.62 -14.65
CA ILE A 114 31.99 29.97 -15.44
C ILE A 114 33.04 31.01 -15.84
N SER A 115 34.25 30.82 -15.32
CA SER A 115 35.38 31.73 -15.51
C SER A 115 36.42 31.10 -16.43
N THR A 116 36.76 31.77 -17.53
CA THR A 116 37.82 31.41 -18.48
C THR A 116 38.89 32.51 -18.52
N PRO A 117 40.20 32.19 -18.44
CA PRO A 117 41.26 33.20 -18.39
C PRO A 117 41.24 34.16 -19.60
N GLY A 118 41.18 35.46 -19.32
CA GLY A 118 41.18 36.51 -20.34
C GLY A 118 39.83 36.79 -21.01
N GLN A 119 38.74 36.19 -20.53
CA GLN A 119 37.37 36.46 -20.99
C GLN A 119 36.52 37.08 -19.87
N SER A 120 35.32 37.57 -20.22
CA SER A 120 34.29 37.90 -19.23
C SER A 120 33.66 36.60 -18.70
N PRO A 121 33.35 36.48 -17.40
CA PRO A 121 32.67 35.31 -16.87
C PRO A 121 31.26 35.15 -17.45
N LEU A 122 30.81 33.91 -17.57
CA LEU A 122 29.43 33.57 -17.88
C LEU A 122 28.70 33.24 -16.57
N ASP A 123 27.73 34.08 -16.21
CA ASP A 123 26.92 33.92 -15.00
C ASP A 123 25.55 33.32 -15.35
N LEU A 124 25.19 32.22 -14.68
CA LEU A 124 23.93 31.50 -14.84
C LEU A 124 23.11 31.55 -13.54
N PRO A 125 21.79 31.82 -13.59
CA PRO A 125 20.96 31.88 -12.39
C PRO A 125 20.61 30.47 -11.88
N LEU A 126 20.72 30.28 -10.57
CA LEU A 126 20.34 29.05 -9.87
C LEU A 126 19.56 29.43 -8.61
N ASP A 127 18.41 28.82 -8.36
CA ASP A 127 17.72 28.95 -7.06
C ASP A 127 17.82 27.63 -6.30
N VAL A 128 18.33 27.70 -5.06
CA VAL A 128 18.32 26.59 -4.10
C VAL A 128 17.01 26.68 -3.33
N VAL A 129 16.20 25.64 -3.40
CA VAL A 129 14.90 25.53 -2.74
C VAL A 129 14.90 24.34 -1.80
N ARG A 130 13.93 24.29 -0.88
CA ARG A 130 13.65 23.13 -0.03
C ARG A 130 12.26 22.61 -0.33
N LEU A 131 12.20 21.40 -0.88
CA LEU A 131 11.02 20.73 -1.40
C LEU A 131 10.77 19.43 -0.63
N GLY A 132 9.52 19.17 -0.30
CA GLY A 132 9.16 17.93 0.38
C GLY A 132 7.70 17.90 0.80
N VAL A 133 7.25 16.68 1.02
CA VAL A 133 5.93 16.34 1.55
C VAL A 133 6.13 15.97 3.02
N SER A 134 5.44 16.65 3.92
CA SER A 134 5.41 16.33 5.34
C SER A 134 4.36 15.28 5.68
N GLU A 135 3.29 15.21 4.87
CA GLU A 135 2.06 14.49 5.18
C GLU A 135 1.27 14.20 3.90
N ILE A 136 0.58 13.05 3.87
CA ILE A 136 -0.36 12.66 2.83
C ILE A 136 -1.62 12.15 3.52
N GLU A 137 -2.71 12.91 3.40
CA GLU A 137 -4.02 12.53 3.91
C GLU A 137 -4.85 11.82 2.83
N ALA A 138 -5.68 10.86 3.23
CA ALA A 138 -6.73 10.35 2.34
C ALA A 138 -7.93 11.30 2.37
N GLN A 139 -8.53 11.51 1.20
CA GLN A 139 -9.62 12.45 1.01
C GLN A 139 -10.81 11.74 0.36
N SER A 140 -11.97 11.85 1.00
CA SER A 140 -13.19 11.15 0.57
C SER A 140 -13.51 11.41 -0.91
N SER A 141 -13.48 10.32 -1.67
CA SER A 141 -13.84 10.25 -3.09
C SER A 141 -15.13 11.03 -3.38
N ALA A 142 -15.11 11.89 -4.40
CA ALA A 142 -16.31 12.62 -4.84
C ALA A 142 -17.42 11.70 -5.40
N ALA A 143 -17.14 10.39 -5.55
CA ALA A 143 -18.13 9.37 -5.89
C ALA A 143 -18.77 8.70 -4.66
N GLY A 144 -18.16 8.81 -3.46
CA GLY A 144 -18.70 8.31 -2.20
C GLY A 144 -17.64 8.04 -1.13
N ASN A 145 -18.09 7.55 0.02
CA ASN A 145 -17.21 6.98 1.05
C ASN A 145 -16.61 5.66 0.56
N ASP A 146 -15.61 5.75 -0.32
CA ASP A 146 -14.86 4.61 -0.85
C ASP A 146 -13.68 4.20 0.04
N GLU A 147 -13.34 5.00 1.06
CA GLU A 147 -12.24 4.82 2.01
C GLU A 147 -12.76 4.47 3.42
N PHE A 148 -12.01 3.64 4.16
CA PHE A 148 -12.36 3.19 5.51
C PHE A 148 -11.12 3.04 6.39
N PRO A 149 -11.15 3.49 7.67
CA PRO A 149 -10.12 3.13 8.63
C PRO A 149 -10.10 1.62 8.88
N MET A 150 -8.93 1.09 9.21
CA MET A 150 -8.76 -0.30 9.60
C MET A 150 -8.37 -0.41 11.07
N VAL A 151 -8.68 -1.54 11.68
CA VAL A 151 -8.46 -1.77 13.11
C VAL A 151 -7.32 -2.77 13.24
N TYR A 152 -6.28 -2.37 13.95
CA TYR A 152 -5.18 -3.27 14.29
C TYR A 152 -5.56 -4.11 15.51
N PHE A 153 -5.01 -5.32 15.57
CA PHE A 153 -5.22 -6.20 16.70
C PHE A 153 -4.36 -5.76 17.91
N ARG A 154 -4.51 -6.43 19.06
CA ARG A 154 -3.51 -6.47 20.13
C ARG A 154 -3.47 -7.87 20.74
N LYS A 155 -2.53 -8.69 20.27
CA LYS A 155 -2.38 -10.09 20.73
C LYS A 155 -2.26 -10.21 22.25
N GLY A 156 -2.81 -11.31 22.78
CA GLY A 156 -2.77 -11.66 24.20
C GLY A 156 -3.62 -10.80 25.15
N SER A 157 -4.46 -9.88 24.67
CA SER A 157 -5.28 -9.00 25.52
C SER A 157 -6.78 -9.10 25.24
N THR A 158 -7.60 -9.08 26.28
CA THR A 158 -9.04 -8.81 26.15
C THR A 158 -9.26 -7.31 25.93
N TYR A 159 -9.67 -6.94 24.72
CA TYR A 159 -10.26 -5.64 24.37
C TYR A 159 -9.37 -4.40 24.52
N ALA A 160 -8.14 -4.47 24.02
CA ALA A 160 -7.41 -3.26 23.62
C ALA A 160 -7.61 -3.01 22.12
N PHE A 161 -8.80 -2.51 21.77
CA PHE A 161 -9.08 -2.05 20.40
C PHE A 161 -8.32 -0.76 20.12
N TYR A 162 -7.71 -0.69 18.94
CA TYR A 162 -7.21 0.55 18.35
C TYR A 162 -7.74 0.59 16.91
N ALA A 163 -8.66 1.51 16.64
CA ALA A 163 -9.13 1.82 15.30
C ALA A 163 -8.23 2.91 14.72
N THR A 164 -7.66 2.72 13.53
CA THR A 164 -6.72 3.73 12.99
C THR A 164 -7.45 5.04 12.79
N PRO A 165 -6.82 6.18 13.13
CA PRO A 165 -7.40 7.46 12.78
C PRO A 165 -7.35 7.57 11.26
N ALA A 166 -8.51 7.80 10.62
CA ALA A 166 -8.64 7.97 9.18
C ALA A 166 -8.14 9.36 8.76
N ILE A 167 -6.83 9.57 8.89
CA ILE A 167 -6.18 10.88 8.68
C ILE A 167 -4.97 10.80 7.75
N HIS A 168 -4.01 9.90 7.95
CA HIS A 168 -2.74 9.94 7.20
C HIS A 168 -2.35 8.57 6.61
N GLU A 169 -2.15 8.53 5.28
CA GLU A 169 -1.44 7.46 4.56
C GLU A 169 0.08 7.65 4.65
N TYR A 170 0.54 8.88 4.93
CA TYR A 170 1.92 9.20 5.29
C TYR A 170 1.96 10.39 6.25
N ALA A 171 2.76 10.34 7.31
CA ALA A 171 3.04 11.49 8.16
C ALA A 171 4.51 11.47 8.64
N ASN A 172 5.13 12.65 8.69
CA ASN A 172 6.53 12.85 9.06
C ASN A 172 6.74 14.26 9.62
N LEU A 173 5.87 14.62 10.58
CA LEU A 173 5.80 15.96 11.17
C LEU A 173 6.93 16.20 12.18
N ALA A 174 7.30 17.46 12.38
CA ALA A 174 8.29 17.83 13.40
C ALA A 174 7.76 17.54 14.83
N PRO A 175 8.50 16.78 15.66
CA PRO A 175 8.23 16.69 17.09
C PRO A 175 8.21 18.07 17.78
N ALA A 176 7.42 18.19 18.85
CA ALA A 176 7.21 19.47 19.54
C ALA A 176 8.52 20.06 20.11
N GLY A 177 9.09 21.02 19.37
CA GLY A 177 10.35 21.69 19.71
C GLY A 177 11.38 21.68 18.58
N GLU A 178 11.24 20.79 17.59
CA GLU A 178 12.08 20.75 16.38
C GLU A 178 11.62 21.79 15.33
N ILE A 179 12.51 22.13 14.40
CA ILE A 179 12.42 23.36 13.59
C ILE A 179 11.58 23.22 12.30
N SER A 180 11.56 22.05 11.67
CA SER A 180 11.00 21.86 10.32
C SER A 180 10.47 20.45 10.09
N ASP A 181 9.32 20.30 9.42
CA ASP A 181 8.78 19.00 8.97
C ASP A 181 9.57 18.36 7.81
N LEU A 182 10.55 19.07 7.25
CA LEU A 182 11.37 18.59 6.13
C LEU A 182 12.78 18.18 6.55
N ASP A 183 13.32 18.82 7.59
CA ASP A 183 14.71 18.68 8.04
C ASP A 183 14.79 18.44 9.56
N LEU A 184 15.80 17.69 9.98
CA LEU A 184 16.20 17.59 11.38
C LEU A 184 16.87 18.90 11.83
N ASP A 185 16.94 19.12 13.15
CA ASP A 185 17.63 20.27 13.74
C ASP A 185 19.15 20.32 13.44
N SER A 186 19.72 19.24 12.90
CA SER A 186 21.09 19.19 12.37
C SER A 186 21.25 19.73 10.93
N GLY A 187 20.15 20.13 10.28
CA GLY A 187 20.15 20.54 8.87
C GLY A 187 20.12 19.38 7.86
N GLU A 188 20.21 18.12 8.28
CA GLU A 188 20.00 16.97 7.38
C GLU A 188 18.50 16.73 7.11
N PRO A 189 18.12 16.25 5.90
CA PRO A 189 16.74 15.95 5.57
C PRO A 189 16.13 14.86 6.48
N ARG A 190 14.86 15.02 6.89
CA ARG A 190 14.12 13.95 7.58
C ARG A 190 14.07 12.69 6.69
N PRO A 191 14.36 11.49 7.25
CA PRO A 191 14.22 10.22 6.53
C PRO A 191 12.75 9.98 6.17
N VAL A 192 12.49 9.11 5.19
CA VAL A 192 11.12 8.70 4.84
C VAL A 192 10.62 7.71 5.89
N VAL A 193 9.43 7.97 6.44
CA VAL A 193 8.75 7.08 7.38
C VAL A 193 8.35 5.75 6.71
N ALA A 194 8.46 4.66 7.46
CA ALA A 194 8.10 3.33 6.99
C ALA A 194 6.60 3.04 7.19
N VAL A 195 6.03 2.21 6.31
CA VAL A 195 4.71 1.60 6.51
C VAL A 195 4.77 0.64 7.69
N HIS A 196 3.77 0.67 8.58
CA HIS A 196 3.67 -0.29 9.67
C HIS A 196 3.26 -1.68 9.18
N THR A 197 4.14 -2.67 9.31
CA THR A 197 3.95 -4.03 8.80
C THR A 197 3.53 -5.07 9.84
N ASP A 198 3.52 -4.75 11.14
CA ASP A 198 3.09 -5.71 12.18
C ASP A 198 1.56 -5.70 12.34
N THR A 199 0.94 -6.85 12.11
CA THR A 199 -0.50 -7.10 12.29
C THR A 199 -0.91 -7.15 13.77
N ASP A 200 0.02 -7.50 14.64
CA ASP A 200 -0.26 -8.04 15.98
C ASP A 200 -0.52 -6.94 17.02
N SER A 201 0.01 -5.75 16.75
CA SER A 201 -0.23 -4.50 17.47
C SER A 201 0.11 -3.29 16.59
N PRO A 202 -0.61 -2.16 16.70
CA PRO A 202 -0.12 -0.88 16.19
C PRO A 202 1.01 -0.37 17.09
N VAL A 203 1.87 0.52 16.58
CA VAL A 203 2.82 1.22 17.44
C VAL A 203 2.07 2.29 18.25
N LEU A 204 2.35 2.37 19.55
CA LEU A 204 1.62 3.22 20.48
C LEU A 204 2.54 4.22 21.17
N ASN A 205 2.11 5.48 21.18
CA ASN A 205 2.68 6.54 21.99
C ASN A 205 1.82 6.70 23.26
N GLY A 206 2.21 5.99 24.32
CA GLY A 206 1.42 5.87 25.55
C GLY A 206 0.14 5.06 25.33
N THR A 207 -1.01 5.75 25.22
CA THR A 207 -2.32 5.17 24.91
C THR A 207 -2.80 5.46 23.49
N ASN A 208 -2.10 6.35 22.78
CA ASN A 208 -2.49 6.84 21.47
C ASN A 208 -1.67 6.12 20.39
N TYR A 209 -2.08 6.25 19.13
CA TYR A 209 -1.26 5.84 17.99
C TYR A 209 0.05 6.63 17.93
N GLU A 210 1.14 5.94 17.63
CA GLU A 210 2.40 6.59 17.22
C GLU A 210 2.31 6.89 15.73
N ALA A 211 1.75 8.06 15.40
CA ALA A 211 1.46 8.51 14.04
C ALA A 211 2.48 9.55 13.50
N ALA A 212 3.52 9.90 14.26
CA ALA A 212 4.59 10.76 13.76
C ALA A 212 5.72 9.96 13.08
N THR A 213 5.80 8.66 13.35
CA THR A 213 6.89 7.78 12.87
C THR A 213 6.42 6.45 12.24
N TYR A 214 5.12 6.21 12.13
CA TYR A 214 4.54 5.04 11.45
C TYR A 214 3.26 5.42 10.70
N ASN A 215 3.14 4.92 9.46
CA ASN A 215 1.95 5.09 8.63
C ASN A 215 0.98 3.93 8.83
N TYR A 216 -0.33 4.23 8.92
CA TYR A 216 -1.37 3.23 9.11
C TYR A 216 -2.25 3.12 7.84
N PRO A 217 -2.27 1.94 7.19
CA PRO A 217 -2.93 1.74 5.91
C PRO A 217 -4.46 1.82 6.00
N LEU A 218 -5.08 2.33 4.94
CA LEU A 218 -6.53 2.38 4.80
C LEU A 218 -7.06 1.27 3.89
N ALA A 219 -8.35 1.00 4.03
CA ALA A 219 -9.11 0.14 3.14
C ALA A 219 -9.91 0.96 2.12
N TYR A 220 -9.96 0.48 0.88
CA TYR A 220 -10.67 1.11 -0.23
C TYR A 220 -11.61 0.12 -0.90
N THR A 221 -12.70 0.58 -1.52
CA THR A 221 -13.48 -0.26 -2.46
C THR A 221 -12.61 -0.69 -3.65
N MET A 222 -12.66 -1.96 -4.04
CA MET A 222 -11.94 -2.47 -5.21
C MET A 222 -12.27 -1.66 -6.47
N GLY A 223 -11.26 -1.26 -7.24
CA GLY A 223 -11.43 -0.38 -8.41
C GLY A 223 -11.56 1.12 -8.11
N ALA A 224 -11.63 1.56 -6.84
CA ALA A 224 -11.62 2.99 -6.49
C ALA A 224 -10.28 3.65 -6.82
N ALA A 225 -10.28 4.96 -7.09
CA ALA A 225 -9.06 5.76 -7.26
C ALA A 225 -8.78 6.54 -5.97
N PRO A 226 -7.70 6.24 -5.22
CA PRO A 226 -7.34 6.99 -4.02
C PRO A 226 -7.14 8.46 -4.34
N VAL A 227 -7.86 9.32 -3.64
CA VAL A 227 -7.70 10.78 -3.71
C VAL A 227 -6.93 11.18 -2.46
N LEU A 228 -5.75 11.78 -2.66
CA LEU A 228 -4.80 12.02 -1.58
C LEU A 228 -4.45 13.51 -1.53
N GLU A 229 -4.55 14.14 -0.36
CA GLU A 229 -4.05 15.51 -0.14
C GLU A 229 -2.60 15.47 0.36
N PHE A 230 -1.70 16.10 -0.40
CA PHE A 230 -0.28 16.19 -0.06
C PHE A 230 0.00 17.55 0.60
N THR A 231 0.43 17.55 1.86
CA THR A 231 0.91 18.75 2.56
C THR A 231 2.40 18.98 2.25
N PHE A 232 2.75 20.17 1.76
CA PHE A 232 4.13 20.56 1.48
C PHE A 232 4.73 21.36 2.64
N GLY A 233 5.98 21.06 3.00
CA GLY A 233 6.64 21.73 4.12
C GLY A 233 6.76 23.25 3.97
N SER A 234 6.67 23.96 5.10
CA SER A 234 6.66 25.43 5.18
C SER A 234 8.05 26.07 5.29
N GLY A 235 9.07 25.28 5.64
CA GLY A 235 10.46 25.72 5.82
C GLY A 235 11.42 24.53 5.98
N GLY A 236 12.70 24.83 6.15
CA GLY A 236 13.77 23.87 6.40
C GLY A 236 14.67 24.30 7.57
N THR A 237 15.72 23.53 7.81
CA THR A 237 16.76 23.86 8.80
C THR A 237 18.11 24.09 8.10
N ALA A 238 18.80 25.18 8.42
CA ALA A 238 20.14 25.46 7.90
C ALA A 238 21.21 24.62 8.63
N ALA A 239 22.44 24.57 8.08
CA ALA A 239 23.52 23.75 8.62
C ALA A 239 24.06 24.22 10.00
N ASP A 240 23.68 25.41 10.46
CA ASP A 240 23.95 25.93 11.81
C ASP A 240 22.85 25.62 12.83
N GLY A 241 21.80 24.88 12.42
CA GLY A 241 20.62 24.62 13.24
C GLY A 241 19.64 25.78 13.33
N SER A 242 19.73 26.79 12.46
CA SER A 242 18.73 27.87 12.37
C SER A 242 17.59 27.55 11.40
N ALA A 243 16.42 28.16 11.60
CA ALA A 243 15.28 28.03 10.70
C ALA A 243 15.52 28.77 9.37
N MET A 244 15.26 28.10 8.25
CA MET A 244 15.29 28.71 6.91
C MET A 244 13.94 28.57 6.20
N GLY A 245 13.65 29.49 5.28
CA GLY A 245 12.50 29.36 4.38
C GLY A 245 12.67 28.21 3.37
N THR A 246 11.71 28.07 2.46
CA THR A 246 11.80 27.07 1.37
C THR A 246 12.45 27.59 0.09
N GLY A 247 12.70 28.89 -0.03
CA GLY A 247 13.24 29.50 -1.26
C GLY A 247 12.28 29.58 -2.45
N TYR A 248 11.03 29.12 -2.32
CA TYR A 248 9.98 29.24 -3.34
C TYR A 248 8.72 29.93 -2.76
N PRO A 249 7.80 30.51 -3.58
CA PRO A 249 7.80 30.55 -5.05
C PRO A 249 8.98 31.35 -5.64
N VAL A 250 9.53 30.86 -6.75
CA VAL A 250 10.67 31.49 -7.43
C VAL A 250 10.15 32.52 -8.45
N PRO A 251 10.60 33.78 -8.44
CA PRO A 251 10.07 34.82 -9.33
C PRO A 251 10.11 34.45 -10.82
N GLY A 252 8.93 34.38 -11.45
CA GLY A 252 8.77 34.07 -12.87
C GLY A 252 8.86 32.59 -13.24
N LEU A 253 8.88 31.68 -12.25
CA LEU A 253 8.81 30.24 -12.44
C LEU A 253 7.64 29.64 -11.65
N ASP A 254 6.80 28.86 -12.30
CA ASP A 254 5.76 28.05 -11.67
C ASP A 254 6.38 26.70 -11.25
N LEU A 255 6.02 26.17 -10.07
CA LEU A 255 6.48 24.87 -9.58
C LEU A 255 5.30 23.90 -9.37
N ARG A 256 5.52 22.62 -9.65
CA ARG A 256 4.56 21.54 -9.39
C ARG A 256 5.20 20.31 -8.77
N CYS A 257 4.44 19.62 -7.93
CA CYS A 257 4.67 18.24 -7.51
C CYS A 257 4.26 17.30 -8.65
N VAL A 258 4.99 16.21 -8.82
CA VAL A 258 4.73 15.15 -9.80
C VAL A 258 4.77 13.82 -9.08
N LEU A 259 3.69 13.04 -9.20
CA LEU A 259 3.62 11.67 -8.68
C LEU A 259 3.91 10.70 -9.80
N THR A 260 4.78 9.74 -9.52
CA THR A 260 5.13 8.64 -10.41
C THR A 260 4.86 7.30 -9.74
N MET A 261 4.32 6.34 -10.49
CA MET A 261 4.17 4.95 -10.07
C MET A 261 4.68 4.07 -11.21
N GLN A 262 5.46 3.04 -10.87
CA GLN A 262 6.01 2.09 -11.85
C GLN A 262 6.79 2.75 -13.02
N GLY A 263 7.34 3.95 -12.80
CA GLY A 263 8.09 4.75 -13.78
C GLY A 263 7.23 5.67 -14.68
N VAL A 264 5.93 5.75 -14.47
CA VAL A 264 4.99 6.58 -15.25
C VAL A 264 4.44 7.71 -14.37
N ILE A 265 4.30 8.92 -14.92
CA ILE A 265 3.61 10.03 -14.23
C ILE A 265 2.12 9.71 -14.14
N VAL A 266 1.58 9.70 -12.92
CA VAL A 266 0.16 9.41 -12.64
C VAL A 266 -0.64 10.67 -12.28
N ALA A 267 -0.02 11.65 -11.62
CA ALA A 267 -0.64 12.92 -11.26
C ALA A 267 0.40 14.05 -11.15
N SER A 268 -0.06 15.30 -11.19
CA SER A 268 0.77 16.48 -10.87
C SER A 268 -0.10 17.64 -10.42
N GLY A 269 0.37 18.47 -9.48
CA GLY A 269 -0.34 19.65 -9.00
C GLY A 269 0.60 20.77 -8.54
N PRO A 270 0.17 22.04 -8.56
CA PRO A 270 0.98 23.17 -8.12
C PRO A 270 1.37 23.05 -6.65
N ILE A 271 2.46 23.70 -6.24
CA ILE A 271 2.92 23.72 -4.85
C ILE A 271 2.98 25.14 -4.28
N SER A 272 2.82 25.25 -2.96
CA SER A 272 3.12 26.46 -2.19
C SER A 272 3.68 26.08 -0.81
N PRO A 273 4.55 26.90 -0.19
CA PRO A 273 5.16 26.56 1.11
C PRO A 273 4.09 26.46 2.19
N GLY A 274 4.01 25.33 2.88
CA GLY A 274 2.97 25.09 3.90
C GLY A 274 1.56 24.91 3.34
N GLY A 275 1.40 24.79 2.01
CA GLY A 275 0.12 24.55 1.35
C GLY A 275 -0.08 23.08 1.00
N THR A 276 -1.27 22.76 0.49
CA THR A 276 -1.65 21.40 0.09
C THR A 276 -1.90 21.27 -1.42
N ALA A 277 -1.89 20.04 -1.93
CA ALA A 277 -2.45 19.71 -3.23
C ALA A 277 -3.15 18.34 -3.22
N THR A 278 -4.43 18.32 -3.62
CA THR A 278 -5.21 17.09 -3.80
C THR A 278 -4.85 16.42 -5.14
N LEU A 279 -4.42 15.16 -5.10
CA LEU A 279 -3.93 14.38 -6.24
C LEU A 279 -4.54 12.98 -6.23
N SER A 280 -5.11 12.56 -7.36
CA SER A 280 -5.67 11.20 -7.51
C SER A 280 -4.61 10.22 -8.02
N LEU A 281 -4.46 9.08 -7.34
CA LEU A 281 -3.72 7.93 -7.86
C LEU A 281 -4.56 7.16 -8.90
N PRO A 282 -3.96 6.25 -9.70
CA PRO A 282 -4.71 5.37 -10.58
C PRO A 282 -5.69 4.48 -9.81
N ASN A 283 -6.73 3.99 -10.49
CA ASN A 283 -7.66 3.02 -9.92
C ASN A 283 -6.92 1.82 -9.32
N LEU A 284 -7.23 1.51 -8.06
CA LEU A 284 -6.79 0.31 -7.38
C LEU A 284 -7.31 -0.96 -8.08
N PRO A 285 -6.71 -2.13 -7.78
CA PRO A 285 -7.14 -3.41 -8.32
C PRO A 285 -8.62 -3.71 -8.11
N SER A 286 -9.23 -4.41 -9.08
CA SER A 286 -10.63 -4.85 -9.06
C SER A 286 -10.84 -6.20 -8.34
N ASP A 287 -9.95 -6.54 -7.41
CA ASP A 287 -9.96 -7.79 -6.65
C ASP A 287 -9.48 -7.57 -5.20
N VAL A 288 -10.13 -8.21 -4.21
CA VAL A 288 -9.82 -8.01 -2.77
C VAL A 288 -8.41 -8.49 -2.43
N ARG A 289 -7.55 -7.60 -1.94
CA ARG A 289 -6.16 -7.87 -1.53
C ARG A 289 -5.49 -6.67 -0.84
N ARG A 290 -4.34 -6.90 -0.21
CA ARG A 290 -3.30 -5.89 0.04
C ARG A 290 -2.59 -5.51 -1.26
N THR A 291 -2.21 -4.26 -1.40
CA THR A 291 -1.25 -3.79 -2.42
C THR A 291 -0.27 -2.83 -1.75
N ASP A 292 1.02 -3.20 -1.73
CA ASP A 292 2.11 -2.31 -1.35
C ASP A 292 2.58 -1.57 -2.61
N GLU A 293 2.56 -0.24 -2.59
CA GLU A 293 2.99 0.62 -3.71
C GLU A 293 4.12 1.56 -3.27
N VAL A 294 4.89 2.03 -4.24
CA VAL A 294 5.95 3.02 -4.00
C VAL A 294 5.71 4.23 -4.91
N VAL A 295 5.21 5.31 -4.32
CA VAL A 295 4.96 6.57 -5.02
C VAL A 295 6.25 7.37 -5.08
N GLY A 296 6.80 7.54 -6.28
CA GLY A 296 7.91 8.43 -6.53
C GLY A 296 7.42 9.88 -6.63
N VAL A 297 7.75 10.69 -5.62
CA VAL A 297 7.46 12.12 -5.57
C VAL A 297 8.66 12.89 -6.10
N SER A 298 8.47 13.63 -7.19
CA SER A 298 9.45 14.57 -7.75
C SER A 298 8.81 15.93 -8.01
N TRP A 299 9.61 16.89 -8.47
CA TRP A 299 9.15 18.24 -8.74
C TRP A 299 9.59 18.73 -10.12
N GLN A 300 8.77 19.58 -10.71
CA GLN A 300 9.04 20.23 -11.98
C GLN A 300 8.81 21.73 -11.89
N TYR A 301 9.50 22.49 -12.73
CA TYR A 301 9.32 23.92 -12.89
C TYR A 301 9.12 24.31 -14.36
N ALA A 302 8.42 25.40 -14.61
CA ALA A 302 8.24 26.00 -15.93
C ALA A 302 8.29 27.53 -15.83
N PRO A 303 8.71 28.27 -16.87
CA PRO A 303 8.48 29.71 -16.94
C PRO A 303 6.99 30.04 -16.73
N THR A 304 6.68 31.03 -15.90
CA THR A 304 5.30 31.28 -15.46
C THR A 304 4.31 31.43 -16.62
N GLY A 305 3.23 30.65 -16.57
CA GLY A 305 2.20 30.62 -17.61
C GLY A 305 2.57 29.85 -18.90
N THR A 306 3.67 29.09 -18.91
CA THR A 306 4.03 28.18 -20.00
C THR A 306 3.74 26.71 -19.66
N GLY A 307 3.72 25.84 -20.68
CA GLY A 307 3.56 24.39 -20.52
C GLY A 307 4.87 23.60 -20.57
N GLU A 308 6.02 24.27 -20.65
CA GLU A 308 7.33 23.64 -20.88
C GLU A 308 8.00 23.32 -19.54
N TRP A 309 7.60 22.19 -18.96
CA TRP A 309 8.09 21.71 -17.67
C TRP A 309 9.46 21.03 -17.78
N ALA A 310 10.38 21.44 -16.91
CA ALA A 310 11.68 20.81 -16.68
C ALA A 310 11.76 20.24 -15.25
N ASP A 311 12.52 19.17 -15.07
CA ASP A 311 12.69 18.51 -13.77
C ASP A 311 13.58 19.32 -12.82
N VAL A 312 13.14 19.49 -11.57
CA VAL A 312 14.05 19.76 -10.45
C VAL A 312 14.82 18.46 -10.20
N PRO A 313 16.17 18.47 -10.09
CA PRO A 313 16.91 17.26 -9.80
C PRO A 313 16.48 16.60 -8.48
N GLY A 314 16.40 15.27 -8.49
CA GLY A 314 16.10 14.45 -7.32
C GLY A 314 14.62 14.17 -7.07
N GLY A 315 14.34 13.46 -5.99
CA GLY A 315 12.98 13.07 -5.58
C GLY A 315 12.99 12.19 -4.33
N ARG A 316 11.81 11.80 -3.85
CA ARG A 316 11.63 10.84 -2.74
C ARG A 316 10.74 9.69 -3.18
N SER A 317 11.02 8.49 -2.69
CA SER A 317 10.12 7.33 -2.84
C SER A 317 9.37 7.13 -1.53
N ILE A 318 8.05 7.28 -1.55
CA ILE A 318 7.19 7.11 -0.38
C ILE A 318 6.49 5.74 -0.50
N PRO A 319 6.72 4.80 0.43
CA PRO A 319 5.98 3.54 0.46
C PRO A 319 4.58 3.78 1.03
N LEU A 320 3.56 3.29 0.34
CA LEU A 320 2.15 3.31 0.77
C LEU A 320 1.60 1.88 0.74
N ARG A 321 0.57 1.61 1.54
CA ARG A 321 -0.08 0.29 1.60
C ARG A 321 -1.59 0.47 1.59
N PHE A 322 -2.22 -0.07 0.56
CA PHE A 322 -3.67 -0.02 0.40
C PHE A 322 -4.26 -1.42 0.56
N TYR A 323 -5.37 -1.54 1.27
CA TYR A 323 -6.22 -2.74 1.19
C TYR A 323 -7.40 -2.46 0.28
N THR A 324 -7.77 -3.44 -0.55
CA THR A 324 -8.97 -3.38 -1.41
C THR A 324 -10.02 -4.34 -0.88
N LEU A 325 -11.25 -3.87 -0.69
CA LEU A 325 -12.41 -4.62 -0.22
C LEU A 325 -13.42 -4.82 -1.36
N LEU A 326 -14.34 -5.78 -1.20
CA LEU A 326 -15.37 -6.06 -2.21
C LEU A 326 -16.38 -4.91 -2.36
N GLY A 327 -16.50 -4.10 -1.31
CA GLY A 327 -17.37 -2.94 -1.18
C GLY A 327 -17.27 -2.37 0.24
N PRO A 328 -18.10 -1.38 0.61
CA PRO A 328 -18.16 -0.86 1.97
C PRO A 328 -18.44 -1.97 2.99
N PRO A 329 -17.78 -1.96 4.17
CA PRO A 329 -17.97 -3.02 5.16
C PRO A 329 -19.40 -3.11 5.70
N VAL A 330 -19.86 -4.33 5.98
CA VAL A 330 -21.28 -4.60 6.29
C VAL A 330 -21.50 -4.80 7.79
N TRP A 331 -22.36 -3.97 8.36
CA TRP A 331 -22.64 -3.90 9.80
C TRP A 331 -23.91 -4.66 10.20
N ALA A 332 -23.90 -5.22 11.42
CA ALA A 332 -25.12 -5.65 12.10
C ALA A 332 -26.06 -4.44 12.31
N ALA A 333 -27.36 -4.66 12.10
CA ALA A 333 -28.36 -3.59 12.15
C ALA A 333 -28.44 -2.98 13.56
N GLY A 334 -28.16 -1.69 13.68
CA GLY A 334 -28.14 -0.97 14.96
C GLY A 334 -26.82 -1.02 15.74
N ALA A 335 -25.75 -1.58 15.17
CA ALA A 335 -24.42 -1.59 15.80
C ALA A 335 -23.96 -0.17 16.22
N PRO A 336 -23.56 0.05 17.49
CA PRO A 336 -22.89 1.28 17.94
C PRO A 336 -21.66 1.63 17.09
N ASN A 337 -21.37 2.93 16.91
CA ASN A 337 -20.17 3.36 16.18
C ASN A 337 -18.88 2.80 16.79
N GLU A 338 -18.86 2.66 18.12
CA GLU A 338 -17.76 2.09 18.92
C GLU A 338 -17.48 0.60 18.62
N THR A 339 -18.50 -0.19 18.26
CA THR A 339 -18.36 -1.64 18.01
C THR A 339 -18.44 -2.02 16.53
N ARG A 340 -18.71 -1.07 15.62
CA ARG A 340 -18.50 -1.28 14.18
C ARG A 340 -17.03 -1.59 13.93
N TYR A 341 -16.15 -0.70 14.36
CA TYR A 341 -14.69 -0.87 14.23
C TYR A 341 -14.10 -1.80 15.31
N ALA A 342 -14.83 -2.82 15.76
CA ALA A 342 -14.28 -3.89 16.59
C ALA A 342 -13.67 -5.00 15.72
N GLY A 343 -12.65 -5.70 16.24
CA GLY A 343 -12.05 -6.89 15.65
C GLY A 343 -10.69 -6.66 14.94
N PRO A 344 -10.06 -7.74 14.42
CA PRO A 344 -8.72 -7.70 13.84
C PRO A 344 -8.74 -7.49 12.31
N TRP A 345 -9.10 -6.28 11.85
CA TRP A 345 -9.38 -6.01 10.42
C TRP A 345 -8.16 -6.15 9.52
N VAL A 346 -7.02 -5.63 9.96
CA VAL A 346 -5.77 -5.69 9.20
C VAL A 346 -5.29 -7.14 9.07
N GLU A 347 -5.37 -7.91 10.15
CA GLU A 347 -5.03 -9.34 10.19
C GLU A 347 -5.93 -10.14 9.22
N VAL A 348 -7.24 -9.88 9.20
CA VAL A 348 -8.18 -10.53 8.24
C VAL A 348 -7.86 -10.19 6.79
N ALA A 349 -7.47 -8.96 6.47
CA ALA A 349 -7.10 -8.57 5.11
C ALA A 349 -5.73 -9.15 4.68
N GLU A 350 -4.80 -9.32 5.61
CA GLU A 350 -3.52 -10.02 5.40
C GLU A 350 -3.74 -11.53 5.22
N TYR A 351 -4.65 -12.16 5.97
CA TYR A 351 -5.08 -13.54 5.76
C TYR A 351 -5.69 -13.73 4.37
N VAL A 352 -6.64 -12.88 3.96
CA VAL A 352 -7.24 -12.93 2.61
C VAL A 352 -6.18 -12.79 1.52
N SER A 353 -5.19 -11.93 1.71
CA SER A 353 -4.08 -11.74 0.77
C SER A 353 -3.15 -12.97 0.71
N THR A 354 -2.85 -13.56 1.87
CA THR A 354 -2.03 -14.78 1.98
C THR A 354 -2.73 -15.97 1.32
N TRP A 355 -4.01 -16.21 1.62
CA TRP A 355 -4.79 -17.28 1.01
C TRP A 355 -4.92 -17.11 -0.50
N LYS A 356 -5.15 -15.88 -0.96
CA LYS A 356 -5.27 -15.52 -2.38
C LYS A 356 -4.03 -15.99 -3.16
N ASP A 357 -2.85 -15.68 -2.64
CA ASP A 357 -1.58 -15.99 -3.31
C ASP A 357 -1.22 -17.49 -3.18
N VAL A 358 -1.36 -18.08 -1.99
CA VAL A 358 -1.09 -19.51 -1.74
C VAL A 358 -2.01 -20.43 -2.53
N LEU A 359 -3.29 -20.08 -2.67
CA LEU A 359 -4.28 -20.85 -3.44
C LEU A 359 -4.35 -20.43 -4.92
N ALA A 360 -3.58 -19.42 -5.35
CA ALA A 360 -3.64 -18.78 -6.67
C ALA A 360 -5.08 -18.43 -7.11
N MET A 361 -5.91 -17.97 -6.17
CA MET A 361 -7.35 -17.81 -6.37
C MET A 361 -7.76 -16.35 -6.65
N PRO A 362 -8.71 -16.11 -7.57
CA PRO A 362 -9.24 -14.77 -7.80
C PRO A 362 -10.07 -14.29 -6.60
N THR A 363 -10.07 -12.99 -6.37
CA THR A 363 -10.84 -12.32 -5.31
C THR A 363 -11.79 -11.23 -5.84
N TYR A 364 -12.02 -11.18 -7.16
CA TYR A 364 -13.04 -10.33 -7.76
C TYR A 364 -14.44 -10.93 -7.54
N GLY A 365 -15.35 -10.15 -6.94
CA GLY A 365 -16.74 -10.55 -6.75
C GLY A 365 -17.00 -11.59 -5.65
N GLN A 366 -18.16 -11.48 -5.00
CA GLN A 366 -18.51 -12.23 -3.79
C GLN A 366 -18.31 -13.75 -3.91
N ARG A 367 -18.79 -14.37 -5.00
CA ARG A 367 -18.64 -15.82 -5.23
C ARG A 367 -17.19 -16.30 -5.13
N LYS A 368 -16.24 -15.50 -5.61
CA LYS A 368 -14.82 -15.86 -5.60
C LYS A 368 -14.21 -15.63 -4.21
N LEU A 369 -14.55 -14.51 -3.56
CA LEU A 369 -14.13 -14.21 -2.20
C LEU A 369 -14.65 -15.25 -1.19
N THR A 370 -15.94 -15.61 -1.22
CA THR A 370 -16.51 -16.67 -0.37
C THR A 370 -15.86 -18.02 -0.63
N ALA A 371 -15.55 -18.37 -1.89
CA ALA A 371 -14.83 -19.60 -2.20
C ALA A 371 -13.36 -19.57 -1.71
N LEU A 372 -12.73 -18.39 -1.67
CA LEU A 372 -11.41 -18.23 -1.05
C LEU A 372 -11.49 -18.42 0.47
N PHE A 373 -12.41 -17.72 1.14
CA PHE A 373 -12.62 -17.82 2.59
C PHE A 373 -12.83 -19.26 3.03
N VAL A 374 -13.72 -20.00 2.35
CA VAL A 374 -13.93 -21.43 2.60
C VAL A 374 -12.61 -22.20 2.46
N ARG A 375 -11.82 -21.97 1.42
CA ARG A 375 -10.61 -22.77 1.13
C ARG A 375 -9.40 -22.43 1.99
N GLY A 376 -9.17 -21.15 2.27
CA GLY A 376 -8.08 -20.68 3.12
C GLY A 376 -8.30 -21.10 4.56
N PHE A 377 -9.46 -20.76 5.13
CA PHE A 377 -9.79 -21.05 6.52
C PHE A 377 -10.03 -22.55 6.79
N PHE A 378 -10.60 -23.31 5.84
CA PHE A 378 -10.68 -24.78 5.95
C PHE A 378 -9.32 -25.48 5.78
N GLY A 379 -8.35 -24.81 5.13
CA GLY A 379 -6.95 -25.21 5.05
C GLY A 379 -6.62 -26.43 4.18
N GLN A 380 -7.59 -27.22 3.73
CA GLN A 380 -7.34 -28.54 3.12
C GLN A 380 -7.74 -28.63 1.64
N ASN A 381 -6.79 -28.28 0.77
CA ASN A 381 -6.80 -28.73 -0.61
C ASN A 381 -6.17 -30.13 -0.70
N GLY A 382 -6.77 -31.08 -1.41
CA GLY A 382 -6.19 -32.42 -1.66
C GLY A 382 -4.92 -32.45 -2.53
N GLY A 383 -4.27 -31.30 -2.71
CA GLY A 383 -2.96 -31.11 -3.33
C GLY A 383 -2.09 -30.07 -2.63
N LEU A 384 -2.41 -29.67 -1.39
CA LEU A 384 -1.47 -29.01 -0.47
C LEU A 384 -0.84 -30.08 0.43
N SER A 385 0.43 -29.89 0.80
CA SER A 385 1.15 -30.83 1.67
C SER A 385 0.88 -30.64 3.16
N GLU A 386 0.50 -29.43 3.56
CA GLU A 386 0.22 -29.03 4.95
C GLU A 386 -1.00 -28.09 4.96
N PRO A 387 -1.75 -27.98 6.07
CA PRO A 387 -2.84 -27.01 6.22
C PRO A 387 -2.31 -25.57 6.28
N ILE A 388 -3.08 -24.60 5.79
CA ILE A 388 -2.67 -23.17 5.81
C ILE A 388 -2.77 -22.56 7.22
N GLU A 389 -3.83 -22.90 7.97
CA GLU A 389 -4.15 -22.30 9.28
C GLU A 389 -3.95 -23.25 10.47
N GLU A 390 -3.47 -24.47 10.24
CA GLU A 390 -3.32 -25.56 11.24
C GLU A 390 -4.56 -25.81 12.13
N LEU A 391 -5.75 -25.43 11.67
CA LEU A 391 -7.02 -25.71 12.35
C LEU A 391 -7.32 -27.21 12.36
N LEU A 392 -7.94 -27.65 13.45
CA LEU A 392 -8.47 -29.01 13.64
C LEU A 392 -9.98 -28.92 13.93
N TYR A 393 -10.77 -29.85 13.41
CA TYR A 393 -12.17 -29.95 13.81
C TYR A 393 -12.24 -30.39 15.29
N ASP A 394 -13.10 -29.76 16.08
CA ASP A 394 -13.37 -30.19 17.46
C ASP A 394 -14.10 -31.55 17.46
N CYS A 395 -13.33 -32.64 17.45
CA CYS A 395 -13.80 -33.99 17.69
C CYS A 395 -12.72 -34.83 18.40
N PRO A 396 -13.10 -35.84 19.21
CA PRO A 396 -12.14 -36.61 19.99
C PRO A 396 -11.06 -37.36 19.18
N PRO A 397 -11.33 -37.88 17.95
CA PRO A 397 -10.29 -38.47 17.11
C PRO A 397 -9.17 -37.51 16.67
N LEU A 398 -9.43 -36.20 16.66
CA LEU A 398 -8.43 -35.16 16.36
C LEU A 398 -7.89 -34.47 17.63
N GLY A 399 -8.36 -34.86 18.82
CA GLY A 399 -7.92 -34.32 20.12
C GLY A 399 -8.83 -33.26 20.75
N GLY A 400 -9.97 -32.93 20.12
CA GLY A 400 -10.93 -31.94 20.63
C GLY A 400 -11.88 -32.46 21.72
N ASP A 401 -12.50 -31.52 22.46
CA ASP A 401 -13.41 -31.78 23.58
C ASP A 401 -14.76 -32.41 23.21
N GLY A 402 -15.14 -32.44 21.92
CA GLY A 402 -16.35 -33.11 21.43
C GLY A 402 -17.35 -32.23 20.66
N GLY A 403 -16.88 -31.17 20.01
CA GLY A 403 -17.71 -30.25 19.24
C GLY A 403 -18.26 -29.07 20.06
N ASN A 404 -17.55 -28.69 21.12
CA ASN A 404 -17.82 -27.47 21.86
C ASN A 404 -17.66 -26.25 20.95
N THR A 405 -18.37 -25.17 21.27
CA THR A 405 -18.21 -23.89 20.56
C THR A 405 -17.25 -23.04 21.38
N HIS A 406 -16.13 -22.66 20.78
CA HIS A 406 -15.02 -22.03 21.52
C HIS A 406 -15.07 -20.50 21.41
N TYR A 407 -15.29 -19.98 20.22
CA TYR A 407 -15.12 -18.57 19.86
C TYR A 407 -16.44 -17.87 19.55
N PHE A 408 -17.47 -18.62 19.17
CA PHE A 408 -18.79 -18.06 18.89
C PHE A 408 -19.74 -18.07 20.10
N ASN A 409 -20.22 -16.89 20.49
CA ASN A 409 -21.18 -16.73 21.58
C ASN A 409 -22.62 -16.83 21.06
N SER A 410 -23.17 -18.06 21.08
CA SER A 410 -24.53 -18.35 20.58
C SER A 410 -25.67 -17.70 21.39
N THR A 411 -25.43 -17.28 22.63
CA THR A 411 -26.44 -16.56 23.45
C THR A 411 -26.59 -15.11 23.02
N LYS A 412 -25.48 -14.46 22.64
CA LYS A 412 -25.46 -13.06 22.22
C LYS A 412 -25.50 -12.85 20.71
N TRP A 413 -25.15 -13.89 19.94
CA TRP A 413 -24.90 -13.86 18.50
C TRP A 413 -23.65 -13.04 18.10
N GLU A 414 -22.52 -13.28 18.77
CA GLU A 414 -21.26 -12.54 18.59
C GLU A 414 -20.05 -13.49 18.40
N MET A 415 -19.01 -13.04 17.70
CA MET A 415 -17.81 -13.83 17.37
C MET A 415 -16.51 -13.24 17.94
N ASP A 416 -15.77 -14.04 18.71
CA ASP A 416 -14.44 -13.74 19.26
C ASP A 416 -13.33 -14.03 18.24
N LEU A 417 -13.30 -13.27 17.14
CA LEU A 417 -12.23 -13.36 16.13
C LEU A 417 -10.85 -13.11 16.74
N SER A 418 -10.77 -12.17 17.68
CA SER A 418 -9.56 -11.81 18.41
C SER A 418 -8.89 -13.02 19.07
N ARG A 419 -9.63 -13.81 19.85
CA ARG A 419 -9.07 -15.00 20.51
C ARG A 419 -8.84 -16.16 19.55
N LEU A 420 -9.64 -16.26 18.48
CA LEU A 420 -9.46 -17.25 17.42
C LEU A 420 -8.09 -17.05 16.73
N LEU A 421 -7.84 -15.90 16.09
CA LEU A 421 -6.61 -15.66 15.32
C LEU A 421 -5.37 -15.71 16.22
N ASN A 422 -5.43 -15.13 17.44
CA ASN A 422 -4.38 -15.24 18.46
C ASN A 422 -4.01 -16.70 18.83
N ASN A 423 -4.94 -17.63 18.68
CA ASN A 423 -4.73 -19.03 18.99
C ASN A 423 -4.24 -19.86 17.79
N HIS A 424 -4.45 -19.45 16.52
CA HIS A 424 -4.15 -20.25 15.31
C HIS A 424 -2.77 -20.92 15.38
N ALA A 425 -1.73 -20.17 15.77
CA ALA A 425 -0.35 -20.65 15.93
C ALA A 425 -0.10 -21.67 17.08
N LYS A 426 -1.12 -22.44 17.47
CA LYS A 426 -1.10 -23.45 18.55
C LYS A 426 -1.92 -24.72 18.23
N GLY A 427 -2.42 -24.88 17.00
CA GLY A 427 -3.29 -25.99 16.60
C GLY A 427 -4.69 -25.89 17.21
N VAL A 428 -5.59 -25.15 16.55
CA VAL A 428 -6.87 -24.73 17.16
C VAL A 428 -8.02 -25.66 16.81
N TYR A 429 -8.74 -26.11 17.84
CA TYR A 429 -10.05 -26.74 17.68
C TYR A 429 -11.14 -25.73 17.34
N VAL A 430 -11.89 -26.00 16.28
CA VAL A 430 -13.08 -25.25 15.85
C VAL A 430 -14.23 -26.20 15.53
N ASN A 431 -15.47 -25.79 15.81
CA ASN A 431 -16.65 -26.51 15.33
C ASN A 431 -17.36 -25.75 14.19
N CYS A 432 -18.42 -26.34 13.63
CA CYS A 432 -19.23 -25.70 12.57
C CYS A 432 -19.77 -24.30 12.93
N THR A 433 -20.03 -24.04 14.21
CA THR A 433 -20.50 -22.74 14.71
C THR A 433 -19.38 -21.70 14.69
N ASP A 434 -18.19 -22.07 15.17
CA ASP A 434 -17.01 -21.21 15.17
C ASP A 434 -16.59 -20.84 13.74
N THR A 435 -16.58 -21.80 12.81
CA THR A 435 -16.19 -21.55 11.40
C THR A 435 -17.22 -20.72 10.65
N MET A 436 -18.51 -20.94 10.89
CA MET A 436 -19.61 -20.13 10.35
C MET A 436 -19.52 -18.69 10.89
N GLY A 437 -19.28 -18.53 12.20
CA GLY A 437 -19.14 -17.24 12.85
C GLY A 437 -17.94 -16.47 12.30
N ALA A 438 -16.77 -17.12 12.26
CA ALA A 438 -15.55 -16.57 11.69
C ALA A 438 -15.76 -16.14 10.23
N THR A 439 -16.25 -17.05 9.37
CA THR A 439 -16.41 -16.80 7.94
C THR A 439 -17.42 -15.69 7.64
N THR A 440 -18.59 -15.68 8.30
CA THR A 440 -19.60 -14.62 8.08
C THR A 440 -19.12 -13.27 8.55
N THR A 441 -18.43 -13.20 9.69
CA THR A 441 -17.87 -11.96 10.23
C THR A 441 -16.78 -11.40 9.30
N MET A 442 -15.79 -12.22 8.92
CA MET A 442 -14.69 -11.78 8.07
C MET A 442 -15.15 -11.43 6.64
N LEU A 443 -16.10 -12.17 6.05
CA LEU A 443 -16.69 -11.78 4.76
C LEU A 443 -17.37 -10.41 4.82
N SER A 444 -17.97 -10.06 5.96
CA SER A 444 -18.66 -8.78 6.17
C SER A 444 -17.68 -7.62 6.38
N MET A 445 -16.56 -7.87 7.08
CA MET A 445 -15.42 -6.94 7.13
C MET A 445 -14.91 -6.62 5.71
N MET A 446 -14.80 -7.64 4.87
CA MET A 446 -14.32 -7.50 3.48
C MET A 446 -15.40 -7.00 2.49
N GLY A 447 -16.55 -6.51 2.96
CA GLY A 447 -17.59 -5.87 2.13
C GLY A 447 -18.57 -6.82 1.42
N SER A 448 -18.69 -8.09 1.86
CA SER A 448 -19.64 -9.04 1.28
C SER A 448 -21.07 -8.79 1.74
N THR A 449 -22.02 -8.77 0.81
CA THR A 449 -23.42 -8.39 1.05
C THR A 449 -24.37 -9.59 0.99
N ALA A 450 -25.48 -9.50 1.72
CA ALA A 450 -26.48 -10.58 1.85
C ALA A 450 -25.91 -11.93 2.35
N VAL A 451 -24.68 -11.94 2.88
CA VAL A 451 -24.11 -13.06 3.63
C VAL A 451 -24.95 -13.24 4.89
N ARG A 452 -25.37 -14.48 5.17
CA ARG A 452 -26.12 -14.83 6.37
C ARG A 452 -25.70 -16.20 6.89
N PRO A 453 -25.41 -16.32 8.20
CA PRO A 453 -25.29 -17.61 8.83
C PRO A 453 -26.64 -18.34 8.82
N VAL A 454 -26.57 -19.67 8.74
CA VAL A 454 -27.75 -20.55 8.77
C VAL A 454 -27.48 -21.71 9.70
N ARG A 455 -28.33 -21.82 10.72
CA ARG A 455 -28.48 -23.02 11.53
C ARG A 455 -29.39 -24.06 10.86
N LEU A 456 -28.91 -25.29 10.83
CA LEU A 456 -29.61 -26.51 10.44
C LEU A 456 -29.90 -27.37 11.68
N GLY A 457 -31.03 -28.08 11.66
CA GLY A 457 -31.28 -29.17 12.61
C GLY A 457 -30.40 -30.40 12.33
N SER A 458 -30.72 -31.52 12.99
CA SER A 458 -29.98 -32.78 12.83
C SER A 458 -29.87 -33.22 11.37
N MET A 459 -28.73 -33.76 10.95
CA MET A 459 -28.52 -34.25 9.59
C MET A 459 -27.52 -35.41 9.53
N SER A 460 -27.88 -36.47 8.82
CA SER A 460 -26.96 -37.55 8.44
C SER A 460 -26.18 -37.17 7.18
N LEU A 461 -24.97 -37.71 7.04
CA LEU A 461 -24.06 -37.40 5.94
C LEU A 461 -23.61 -38.66 5.19
N LYS A 462 -22.97 -38.46 4.03
CA LYS A 462 -22.31 -39.50 3.25
C LYS A 462 -20.92 -39.74 3.87
N ALA A 463 -19.85 -39.61 3.09
CA ALA A 463 -18.54 -39.26 3.62
C ALA A 463 -18.35 -37.73 3.68
N ILE A 464 -17.46 -37.31 4.58
CA ILE A 464 -17.01 -35.93 4.75
C ILE A 464 -15.50 -35.86 4.91
N TRP A 465 -14.93 -34.76 4.43
CA TRP A 465 -13.62 -34.29 4.90
C TRP A 465 -13.89 -33.19 5.92
N GLY A 466 -13.55 -33.40 7.20
CA GLY A 466 -13.62 -32.37 8.24
C GLY A 466 -12.28 -31.66 8.42
N ILE A 467 -12.29 -30.42 8.93
CA ILE A 467 -11.07 -29.64 9.21
C ILE A 467 -10.04 -30.49 9.97
N GLY A 468 -8.78 -30.50 9.52
CA GLY A 468 -7.69 -31.24 10.16
C GLY A 468 -7.70 -32.76 9.98
N ALA A 469 -8.76 -33.36 9.42
CA ALA A 469 -8.77 -34.80 9.12
C ALA A 469 -7.86 -35.11 7.91
N PRO A 470 -7.20 -36.27 7.83
CA PRO A 470 -6.27 -36.55 6.73
C PRO A 470 -6.95 -36.90 5.39
N GLU A 471 -8.20 -37.40 5.43
CA GLU A 471 -8.93 -37.91 4.26
C GLU A 471 -10.45 -37.86 4.47
N TYR A 472 -11.21 -38.26 3.45
CA TYR A 472 -12.66 -38.45 3.55
C TYR A 472 -13.02 -39.64 4.44
N THR A 473 -14.07 -39.48 5.23
CA THR A 473 -14.53 -40.51 6.16
C THR A 473 -16.04 -40.37 6.43
N THR A 474 -16.73 -41.47 6.72
CA THR A 474 -18.07 -41.50 7.47
C THR A 474 -18.16 -41.10 10.85
N ASP A 475 -17.74 -42.00 11.78
CA ASP A 475 -16.39 -42.09 12.37
C ASP A 475 -15.49 -40.82 12.51
N LEU A 476 -15.80 -39.65 11.95
CA LEU A 476 -15.11 -38.39 12.30
C LEU A 476 -15.29 -38.08 13.81
N TRP A 477 -16.37 -38.59 14.40
CA TRP A 477 -16.66 -38.57 15.84
C TRP A 477 -16.57 -39.97 16.50
N GLY A 478 -15.84 -40.89 15.87
CA GLY A 478 -15.68 -42.30 16.28
C GLY A 478 -16.79 -43.23 15.78
N ASN A 479 -16.48 -44.52 15.72
CA ASN A 479 -17.19 -45.58 14.99
C ASN A 479 -18.73 -45.43 14.89
N GLY A 480 -19.23 -45.36 13.65
CA GLY A 480 -20.65 -45.40 13.29
C GLY A 480 -21.40 -44.07 13.36
N LYS A 481 -20.73 -42.92 13.48
CA LYS A 481 -21.37 -41.63 13.84
C LYS A 481 -21.34 -40.53 12.77
N HIS A 482 -21.46 -40.84 11.46
CA HIS A 482 -21.43 -39.83 10.39
C HIS A 482 -22.74 -39.00 10.29
N GLY A 483 -22.97 -38.13 11.29
CA GLY A 483 -24.11 -37.23 11.35
C GLY A 483 -24.13 -36.28 12.56
N PHE A 484 -24.82 -35.16 12.38
CA PHE A 484 -24.92 -34.05 13.31
C PHE A 484 -26.26 -34.00 14.07
N SER A 485 -26.25 -33.44 15.28
CA SER A 485 -27.44 -33.00 16.01
C SER A 485 -27.89 -31.57 15.63
N TYR A 486 -26.96 -30.75 15.15
CA TYR A 486 -27.17 -29.47 14.49
C TYR A 486 -25.95 -29.18 13.59
N HIS A 487 -26.13 -28.38 12.55
CA HIS A 487 -25.01 -27.94 11.70
C HIS A 487 -25.13 -26.45 11.39
N HIS A 488 -24.02 -25.77 11.13
CA HIS A 488 -23.97 -24.36 10.76
C HIS A 488 -23.20 -24.17 9.46
N ILE A 489 -23.81 -23.43 8.54
CA ILE A 489 -23.20 -23.05 7.27
C ILE A 489 -23.45 -21.58 6.96
N VAL A 490 -22.77 -21.07 5.95
CA VAL A 490 -22.97 -19.71 5.42
C VAL A 490 -23.88 -19.78 4.20
N THR A 491 -24.73 -18.78 4.02
CA THR A 491 -25.49 -18.58 2.78
C THR A 491 -25.31 -17.18 2.26
N ASP A 492 -25.44 -17.01 0.95
CA ASP A 492 -25.31 -15.72 0.29
C ASP A 492 -26.23 -15.62 -0.93
N ALA A 493 -26.16 -14.51 -1.68
CA ALA A 493 -27.07 -14.19 -2.78
C ALA A 493 -28.56 -14.36 -2.41
N ASN A 494 -28.97 -13.81 -1.26
CA ASN A 494 -30.31 -13.99 -0.65
C ASN A 494 -30.67 -15.47 -0.37
N SER A 495 -29.68 -16.25 0.05
CA SER A 495 -29.78 -17.67 0.41
C SER A 495 -30.20 -18.59 -0.74
N LEU A 496 -29.96 -18.16 -1.97
CA LEU A 496 -29.95 -19.03 -3.15
C LEU A 496 -28.73 -19.95 -3.12
N THR A 497 -27.58 -19.43 -2.67
CA THR A 497 -26.30 -20.14 -2.61
C THR A 497 -25.79 -20.32 -1.19
N VAL A 498 -25.03 -21.40 -0.99
CA VAL A 498 -24.58 -21.87 0.32
C VAL A 498 -23.10 -22.24 0.28
N SER A 499 -22.43 -22.03 1.41
CA SER A 499 -21.04 -22.38 1.62
C SER A 499 -20.90 -23.09 2.97
N ASP A 500 -20.50 -24.36 2.94
CA ASP A 500 -20.05 -25.05 4.15
C ASP A 500 -18.64 -24.53 4.52
N THR A 501 -18.37 -24.41 5.81
CA THR A 501 -17.15 -23.77 6.33
C THR A 501 -16.32 -24.71 7.20
N CYS A 502 -16.80 -25.92 7.48
CA CYS A 502 -16.07 -26.91 8.28
C CYS A 502 -16.10 -28.34 7.73
N MET A 503 -16.73 -28.59 6.58
CA MET A 503 -16.53 -29.85 5.85
C MET A 503 -16.68 -29.74 4.33
N GLN A 504 -15.94 -30.59 3.63
CA GLN A 504 -16.27 -31.02 2.28
C GLN A 504 -17.26 -32.20 2.34
N LEU A 505 -18.12 -32.33 1.32
CA LEU A 505 -19.06 -33.45 1.16
C LEU A 505 -18.68 -34.22 -0.09
N ASP A 506 -18.81 -35.54 0.00
CA ASP A 506 -18.61 -36.41 -1.15
C ASP A 506 -19.63 -36.14 -2.28
N GLU A 507 -19.11 -35.93 -3.49
CA GLU A 507 -19.87 -35.53 -4.67
C GLU A 507 -20.22 -36.68 -5.62
N ASP A 508 -19.59 -37.86 -5.50
CA ASP A 508 -19.78 -38.94 -6.48
C ASP A 508 -21.21 -39.54 -6.49
N GLY A 509 -21.95 -39.31 -5.42
CA GLY A 509 -23.34 -39.71 -5.25
C GLY A 509 -23.55 -40.96 -4.39
N ALA A 510 -22.52 -41.75 -4.12
CA ALA A 510 -22.58 -43.15 -3.68
C ALA A 510 -22.15 -43.36 -2.20
N PRO A 511 -23.04 -43.16 -1.21
CA PRO A 511 -22.72 -43.16 0.23
C PRO A 511 -22.31 -44.52 0.85
N ALA A 512 -21.99 -45.52 0.03
CA ALA A 512 -21.55 -46.86 0.45
C ALA A 512 -20.25 -47.31 -0.25
N ASP A 513 -19.75 -46.51 -1.21
CA ASP A 513 -18.50 -46.77 -1.93
C ASP A 513 -17.36 -45.92 -1.33
N THR A 514 -16.12 -46.10 -1.83
CA THR A 514 -14.98 -45.27 -1.41
C THR A 514 -15.01 -43.92 -2.13
N PRO A 515 -14.99 -42.77 -1.41
CA PRO A 515 -15.19 -41.44 -1.98
C PRO A 515 -14.32 -41.13 -3.20
N GLY A 516 -14.95 -41.00 -4.37
CA GLY A 516 -14.24 -40.96 -5.65
C GLY A 516 -13.74 -39.57 -6.07
N LEU A 517 -14.36 -38.49 -5.61
CA LEU A 517 -14.06 -37.11 -6.05
C LEU A 517 -14.19 -36.08 -4.90
N PRO A 518 -13.09 -35.44 -4.46
CA PRO A 518 -13.13 -34.39 -3.44
C PRO A 518 -14.01 -33.19 -3.81
N GLY A 519 -15.09 -32.99 -3.04
CA GLY A 519 -16.20 -32.11 -3.38
C GLY A 519 -16.27 -30.79 -2.60
N TRP A 520 -16.08 -29.67 -3.29
CA TRP A 520 -16.04 -28.35 -2.64
C TRP A 520 -17.44 -27.80 -2.35
N ASN A 521 -17.79 -27.68 -1.08
CA ASN A 521 -19.07 -27.13 -0.61
C ASN A 521 -19.17 -25.59 -0.68
N SER A 522 -18.42 -24.90 -1.55
CA SER A 522 -18.43 -23.44 -1.65
C SER A 522 -19.42 -22.92 -2.71
N HIS A 523 -20.33 -22.02 -2.33
CA HIS A 523 -21.27 -21.30 -3.20
C HIS A 523 -22.08 -22.23 -4.14
N ARG A 524 -22.69 -23.26 -3.57
CA ARG A 524 -23.62 -24.20 -4.25
C ARG A 524 -25.07 -23.74 -4.15
N ASN A 525 -25.90 -24.06 -5.15
CA ASN A 525 -27.35 -23.87 -5.05
C ASN A 525 -27.91 -24.64 -3.85
N TRP A 526 -28.84 -24.05 -3.08
CA TRP A 526 -29.46 -24.80 -1.97
C TRP A 526 -30.23 -26.04 -2.46
N LYS A 527 -31.23 -25.82 -3.32
CA LYS A 527 -32.31 -26.78 -3.65
C LYS A 527 -32.13 -27.50 -4.98
N ASP A 528 -30.94 -27.45 -5.56
CA ASP A 528 -30.69 -28.12 -6.85
C ASP A 528 -30.75 -29.64 -6.71
N ALA A 529 -31.44 -30.31 -7.64
CA ALA A 529 -31.82 -31.71 -7.53
C ALA A 529 -30.71 -32.71 -7.94
N THR A 530 -29.57 -32.23 -8.44
CA THR A 530 -28.44 -33.08 -8.86
C THR A 530 -27.10 -32.64 -8.25
N THR A 531 -26.98 -31.38 -7.83
CA THR A 531 -25.72 -30.78 -7.33
C THR A 531 -25.90 -29.95 -6.05
N GLY A 532 -27.13 -29.79 -5.56
CA GLY A 532 -27.47 -28.92 -4.45
C GLY A 532 -27.04 -29.49 -3.09
N TYR A 533 -26.81 -28.60 -2.12
CA TYR A 533 -26.38 -29.02 -0.78
C TYR A 533 -27.39 -29.95 -0.08
N ASN A 534 -28.68 -29.77 -0.37
CA ASN A 534 -29.77 -30.61 0.12
C ASN A 534 -29.89 -31.99 -0.57
N PHE A 535 -29.06 -32.26 -1.58
CA PHE A 535 -28.92 -33.56 -2.28
C PHE A 535 -27.60 -34.26 -1.90
N LEU A 536 -26.55 -33.49 -1.59
CA LEU A 536 -25.29 -34.01 -1.06
C LEU A 536 -25.43 -34.47 0.40
N SER A 537 -26.13 -33.70 1.25
CA SER A 537 -26.58 -34.16 2.57
C SER A 537 -27.71 -35.19 2.41
N CYS A 538 -27.54 -36.39 2.95
CA CYS A 538 -28.21 -37.58 2.40
C CYS A 538 -29.64 -37.85 2.90
N TYR A 539 -30.06 -37.30 4.06
CA TYR A 539 -31.32 -37.74 4.70
C TYR A 539 -32.16 -36.66 5.41
N ASN A 540 -32.07 -35.35 5.13
CA ASN A 540 -33.00 -34.41 5.81
C ASN A 540 -33.51 -33.16 5.08
N ASN A 541 -34.76 -32.81 5.40
CA ASN A 541 -35.32 -31.47 5.22
C ASN A 541 -34.82 -30.59 6.37
N ALA A 542 -33.69 -29.90 6.16
CA ALA A 542 -33.15 -29.00 7.17
C ALA A 542 -34.14 -27.86 7.48
N ASN A 543 -34.67 -27.87 8.71
CA ASN A 543 -35.35 -26.73 9.33
C ASN A 543 -34.32 -25.61 9.51
N LYS A 544 -34.32 -24.66 8.56
CA LYS A 544 -33.36 -23.56 8.49
C LYS A 544 -33.85 -22.35 9.26
N THR A 545 -33.02 -21.87 10.19
CA THR A 545 -33.09 -20.48 10.62
C THR A 545 -32.12 -19.68 9.76
N LEU A 546 -32.55 -18.52 9.26
CA LEU A 546 -31.66 -17.51 8.68
C LEU A 546 -31.41 -16.46 9.73
N GLU A 547 -30.23 -16.51 10.35
CA GLU A 547 -29.81 -15.53 11.34
C GLU A 547 -29.23 -14.26 10.68
N ALA A 548 -29.04 -13.21 11.48
CA ALA A 548 -28.33 -12.00 11.05
C ALA A 548 -26.81 -12.25 11.03
N LEU A 549 -26.04 -11.30 10.48
CA LEU A 549 -24.59 -11.30 10.67
C LEU A 549 -24.25 -11.27 12.17
N PRO A 550 -23.24 -12.03 12.63
CA PRO A 550 -22.78 -11.94 14.02
C PRO A 550 -22.30 -10.54 14.37
N GLY A 551 -22.45 -10.17 15.64
CA GLY A 551 -21.66 -9.10 16.23
C GLY A 551 -20.18 -9.50 16.37
N ILE A 552 -19.32 -8.51 16.55
CA ILE A 552 -17.95 -8.69 17.03
C ILE A 552 -17.94 -8.19 18.47
N TYR A 553 -17.26 -8.89 19.38
CA TYR A 553 -17.22 -8.54 20.81
C TYR A 553 -15.81 -8.39 21.36
#